data_AF-A0A8C7EVT9-F1
#
_entry.id   AF-A0A8C7EVT9-F1
#
_cell.length_a   1.000
_cell.length_b   1.000
_cell.length_c   1.000
_cell.angle_alpha   90.00
_cell.angle_beta   90.00
_cell.angle_gamma   90.00
#
_symmetry.space_group_name_H-M   'P 1'
#
loop_
_entity.id
_entity.type
_entity.pdbx_description
1 polymer ?
#
loop_
_entity_poly.entity_id
_entity_poly.type
_entity_poly.pdbx_seq_one_letter_code
_entity_poly.pdbx_strand_id
1 'polypeptide(L)' 'MLIPTRPQTLTCYVCGREFGTLSLPIHEPKCLEKWKIENDRLPRELRRPLPQKTPSQDPEIMT' A
#
# COMPACT_ATOMS: atom_id res chain seq x y z
N MET A 1 31.44 13.43 9.31
CA MET A 1 30.18 13.74 8.61
C MET A 1 29.20 12.61 8.91
N LEU A 2 28.13 12.87 9.65
CA LEU A 2 27.08 11.86 9.88
C LEU A 2 26.13 11.95 8.70
N ILE A 3 26.08 10.93 7.85
CA ILE A 3 25.01 10.81 6.85
C ILE A 3 23.79 10.33 7.64
N PRO A 4 22.71 11.12 7.78
CA PRO A 4 21.50 10.63 8.39
C PRO A 4 20.96 9.50 7.50
N THR A 5 20.91 8.29 8.04
CA THR A 5 20.24 7.16 7.38
C THR A 5 18.76 7.51 7.33
N ARG A 6 18.23 7.74 6.12
CA ARG A 6 16.78 7.89 5.96
C ARG A 6 16.13 6.58 6.41
N PRO A 7 15.08 6.62 7.24
CA PRO A 7 14.32 5.42 7.57
C PRO A 7 13.88 4.73 6.29
N GLN A 8 14.01 3.41 6.25
CA GLN A 8 13.52 2.63 5.11
C GLN A 8 12.00 2.79 5.02
N THR A 9 11.53 3.30 3.89
CA THR A 9 10.11 3.45 3.57
C THR A 9 9.71 2.49 2.46
N LEU A 10 8.45 2.08 2.48
CA LEU A 10 7.80 1.30 1.45
C LEU A 10 6.52 2.01 1.02
N THR A 11 6.13 1.82 -0.24
CA THR A 11 4.95 2.45 -0.82
C THR A 11 3.74 1.54 -0.70
N CYS A 12 2.61 2.06 -0.24
CA CYS A 12 1.34 1.33 -0.24
C CYS A 12 0.83 1.17 -1.68
N TYR A 13 0.70 -0.08 -2.16
CA TYR A 13 0.23 -0.37 -3.53
C TYR A 13 -1.23 0.06 -3.79
N VAL A 14 -2.01 0.35 -2.74
CA VAL A 14 -3.41 0.80 -2.85
C VAL A 14 -3.50 2.31 -3.05
N CYS A 15 -2.72 3.10 -2.29
CA CYS A 15 -2.86 4.57 -2.25
C CYS A 15 -1.61 5.37 -2.64
N GLY A 16 -0.48 4.71 -2.93
CA GLY A 16 0.76 5.35 -3.40
C GLY A 16 1.52 6.16 -2.34
N ARG A 17 1.11 6.12 -1.07
CA ARG A 17 1.79 6.83 0.03
C ARG A 17 2.92 6.00 0.65
N GLU A 18 3.94 6.68 1.15
CA GLU A 18 5.08 6.06 1.84
C GLU A 18 4.78 5.82 3.32
N PHE A 19 5.22 4.66 3.80
CA PHE A 19 5.12 4.23 5.20
C PHE A 19 6.43 3.60 5.63
N GLY A 20 6.73 3.65 6.92
CA GLY A 20 7.82 2.86 7.48
C GLY A 20 7.53 1.37 7.32
N THR A 21 8.57 0.54 7.23
CA THR A 21 8.44 -0.92 7.07
C THR A 21 7.54 -1.59 8.11
N LEU A 22 7.51 -1.06 9.34
CA LEU A 22 6.65 -1.57 10.42
C LEU A 22 5.21 -1.03 10.36
N SER A 23 4.99 0.16 9.80
CA SER A 23 3.65 0.75 9.73
C SER A 23 2.89 0.34 8.48
N LEU A 24 3.58 -0.02 7.40
CA LEU A 24 2.95 -0.46 6.16
C LEU A 24 2.04 -1.70 6.35
N PRO A 25 2.45 -2.79 7.03
CA PRO A 25 1.61 -3.98 7.23
C PRO A 25 0.32 -3.70 8.02
N ILE A 26 0.33 -2.65 8.85
CA ILE A 26 -0.84 -2.20 9.61
C ILE A 26 -1.74 -1.30 8.75
N HIS A 27 -1.13 -0.54 7.85
CA HIS A 27 -1.80 0.40 6.97
C HIS A 27 -2.53 -0.29 5.81
N GLU A 28 -1.85 -1.17 5.07
CA GLU A 28 -2.36 -1.83 3.86
C GLU A 28 -3.74 -2.47 4.01
N PRO A 29 -4.01 -3.32 5.03
CA PRO A 29 -5.33 -3.94 5.17
C PRO A 29 -6.44 -2.89 5.36
N LYS A 30 -6.20 -1.87 6.18
CA LYS A 30 -7.15 -0.78 6.42
C LYS A 30 -7.35 0.09 5.18
N CYS A 31 -6.29 0.34 4.42
CA CYS A 31 -6.36 1.10 3.18
C CYS A 31 -7.16 0.35 2.11
N LEU A 32 -6.95 -0.95 1.98
CA LEU A 32 -7.68 -1.79 1.03
C LEU A 32 -9.17 -1.89 1.39
N GLU A 33 -9.50 -2.03 2.67
CA GLU A 33 -10.90 -2.03 3.13
C GLU A 33 -11.60 -0.71 2.75
N LYS A 34 -10.97 0.43 3.08
CA LYS A 34 -11.50 1.75 2.70
C LYS A 34 -11.67 1.86 1.19
N TRP A 35 -10.67 1.44 0.41
CA TRP A 35 -10.74 1.46 -1.05
C TRP A 35 -11.92 0.63 -1.58
N LYS A 36 -12.16 -0.57 -1.03
CA LYS A 36 -13.29 -1.42 -1.44
C LYS A 36 -14.64 -0.73 -1.18
N ILE A 37 -14.79 -0.10 -0.03
CA ILE A 37 -16.01 0.64 0.34
C ILE A 37 -16.24 1.80 -0.64
N GLU A 38 -15.22 2.62 -0.91
CA GLU A 38 -15.35 3.73 -1.86
C GLU A 38 -15.63 3.23 -3.28
N ASN A 39 -14.99 2.12 -3.69
CA ASN A 39 -15.19 1.54 -5.01
C ASN A 39 -16.60 0.95 -5.17
N ASP A 40 -17.18 0.34 -4.12
CA ASP A 40 -18.54 -0.19 -4.18
C ASP A 40 -19.61 0.92 -4.22
N ARG A 41 -19.30 2.11 -3.70
CA ARG A 41 -20.18 3.29 -3.83
C ARG A 41 -20.24 3.85 -5.25
N LEU A 42 -19.31 3.50 -6.13
CA LEU A 42 -19.32 3.94 -7.52
C LEU A 42 -20.40 3.19 -8.32
N PRO A 43 -21.02 3.84 -9.34
CA PRO A 43 -21.79 3.15 -10.37
C PRO A 43 -21.00 1.97 -10.94
N ARG A 44 -21.69 0.86 -11.26
CA ARG A 44 -21.05 -0.41 -11.69
C ARG A 44 -20.02 -0.22 -12.80
N GLU A 45 -20.28 0.69 -13.73
CA GLU A 45 -19.41 1.03 -14.86
C GLU A 45 -18.11 1.78 -14.45
N LEU A 46 -18.11 2.45 -13.31
CA LEU A 46 -16.99 3.22 -12.78
C LEU A 46 -16.18 2.45 -11.73
N ARG A 47 -16.68 1.29 -11.28
CA ARG A 47 -15.97 0.44 -10.32
C ARG A 47 -14.70 -0.09 -10.96
N ARG A 48 -13.60 0.01 -10.22
CA ARG A 48 -12.29 -0.47 -10.62
C ARG A 48 -12.07 -1.90 -10.13
N PRO A 49 -11.23 -2.70 -10.82
CA PRO A 49 -10.78 -3.98 -10.31
C PRO A 49 -9.94 -3.79 -9.03
N LEU A 50 -9.86 -4.85 -8.22
CA LEU A 50 -9.09 -4.83 -6.98
C LEU A 50 -7.62 -4.44 -7.26
N PRO A 51 -7.01 -3.56 -6.45
CA PRO A 51 -5.59 -3.24 -6.58
C PRO A 51 -4.75 -4.51 -6.42
N GLN A 52 -3.74 -4.67 -7.27
CA GLN A 52 -2.85 -5.82 -7.26
C GLN A 52 -1.53 -5.44 -6.60
N LYS A 53 -1.08 -6.27 -5.65
CA LYS A 53 0.26 -6.17 -5.08
C LYS A 53 1.27 -6.78 -6.05
N THR A 54 2.31 -6.04 -6.40
CA THR A 54 3.39 -6.57 -7.24
C THR A 54 4.37 -7.37 -6.39
N PRO A 55 5.04 -8.41 -6.94
CA PRO A 55 6.00 -9.23 -6.18
C PRO A 55 7.15 -8.42 -5.55
N SER A 56 7.54 -7.32 -6.20
CA SER A 56 8.55 -6.36 -5.71
C SER A 56 8.12 -5.58 -4.46
N GLN A 57 6.90 -5.78 -3.97
CA GLN A 57 6.36 -5.15 -2.76
C GLN A 57 6.04 -6.17 -1.67
N ASP A 58 6.32 -7.46 -1.88
CA ASP A 58 6.22 -8.46 -0.84
C ASP A 58 7.50 -8.50 0.01
N PRO A 59 7.42 -8.19 1.31
CA PRO A 59 8.59 -8.22 2.18
C PRO A 59 9.21 -9.62 2.30
N GLU A 60 8.48 -10.68 1.94
CA GLU A 60 9.00 -12.05 1.88
C GLU A 60 9.97 -12.30 0.71
N ILE A 61 9.97 -11.47 -0.33
CA ILE A 61 10.88 -11.60 -1.49
C ILE A 61 12.24 -10.92 -1.21
N MET A 62 12.34 -10.10 -0.15
CA MET A 62 13.57 -9.41 0.24
C MET A 62 14.39 -10.17 1.31
N THR A 63 14.09 -11.46 1.54
CA THR A 63 14.87 -12.37 2.41
C THR A 63 15.90 -13.14 1.61
#